data_AF-A0A8J7KB08-F1
#
_entry.id   AF-A0A8J7KB08-F1
#
_cell.length_a   1.000
_cell.length_b   1.000
_cell.length_c   1.000
_cell.angle_alpha   90.00
_cell.angle_beta   90.00
_cell.angle_gamma   90.00
#
_symmetry.space_group_name_H-M   'P 1'
#
loop_
_entity.id
_entity.type
_entity.pdbx_description
1 polymer ?
#
loop_
_entity_poly.entity_id
_entity_poly.type
_entity_poly.pdbx_seq_one_letter_code
_entity_poly.pdbx_strand_id
1 'polypeptide(L)'
;MKNWFYYTIIIVVLSACSAMHNVPSSQVPNNFINPNITSAYVDQNGNFYPNQWENKFGQAPKKATRKEYSLMKIATENGFQQDLISFENTQLKAFANRVKNKKRVIIFIHGINNDYMSSLKNYNKARNFMDLNKTTDEVVNFYWDGLVTNNIFGAAKVWVSATTNSQLAGEYGLRRILNSISNKEIYLISHSRGAAVVLSALRNPELKYVEKRIAENFHHIDVENAAPLAENSNKIYSIMIAPAIGVKDFKTEEGNFKEFSKQLKMIHSTINETDFILGKGKTGILASSFTSTDFGFDPKTHQEIATQYNLCETTDFTGQKSHDFKDYIVNPKFKEILKKFKLSK
;
A
#
# COMPACT_ATOMS: atom_id res chain seq x y z
N MET A 1 33.04 -16.13 -27.50
CA MET A 1 31.57 -16.19 -27.32
C MET A 1 31.12 -16.09 -25.87
N LYS A 2 31.73 -16.81 -24.90
CA LYS A 2 31.38 -16.69 -23.45
C LYS A 2 31.50 -15.26 -22.90
N ASN A 3 32.60 -14.55 -23.20
CA ASN A 3 32.81 -13.19 -22.70
C ASN A 3 31.81 -12.18 -23.29
N TRP A 4 31.40 -12.35 -24.55
CA TRP A 4 30.41 -11.47 -25.18
C TRP A 4 29.04 -11.59 -24.51
N PHE A 5 28.62 -12.81 -24.16
CA PHE A 5 27.37 -13.06 -23.41
C PHE A 5 27.39 -12.41 -22.00
N TYR A 6 28.53 -12.45 -21.29
CA TYR A 6 28.69 -11.73 -20.02
C TYR A 6 28.66 -10.21 -20.20
N TYR A 7 29.30 -9.66 -21.24
CA TYR A 7 29.23 -8.23 -21.54
C TYR A 7 27.82 -7.80 -21.96
N THR A 8 27.07 -8.61 -22.71
CA THR A 8 25.66 -8.32 -23.05
C THR A 8 24.76 -8.36 -21.82
N ILE A 9 24.95 -9.32 -20.90
CA ILE A 9 24.23 -9.37 -19.62
C ILE A 9 24.57 -8.15 -18.74
N ILE A 10 25.85 -7.78 -18.64
CA ILE A 10 26.28 -6.60 -17.88
C ILE A 10 25.72 -5.31 -18.49
N ILE A 11 25.72 -5.17 -19.82
CA ILE A 11 25.13 -4.02 -20.51
C ILE A 11 23.61 -3.98 -20.35
N VAL A 12 22.90 -5.12 -20.36
CA VAL A 12 21.45 -5.21 -20.10
C VAL A 12 21.11 -4.89 -18.64
N VAL A 13 21.97 -5.26 -17.69
CA VAL A 13 21.84 -4.88 -16.26
C VAL A 13 22.14 -3.40 -16.05
N LEU A 14 23.09 -2.82 -16.78
CA LEU A 14 23.45 -1.39 -16.71
C LEU A 14 22.49 -0.47 -17.48
N SER A 15 21.79 -1.00 -18.49
CA SER A 15 20.72 -0.32 -19.24
C SER A 15 19.32 -0.60 -18.71
N ALA A 16 19.20 -1.27 -17.55
CA ALA A 16 17.95 -1.45 -16.84
C ALA A 16 17.30 -0.06 -16.58
N CYS A 17 16.27 0.26 -17.37
CA CYS A 17 15.48 1.47 -17.23
C CYS A 17 15.00 1.65 -15.79
N SER A 18 15.03 2.88 -15.33
CA SER A 18 14.84 3.25 -13.93
C SER A 18 13.40 3.13 -13.47
N ALA A 19 13.23 2.68 -12.22
CA ALA A 19 12.02 2.96 -11.47
C ALA A 19 11.76 4.47 -11.46
N MET A 20 10.50 4.88 -11.49
CA MET A 20 10.07 6.27 -11.35
C MET A 20 9.18 6.40 -10.12
N HIS A 21 9.24 7.54 -9.45
CA HIS A 21 8.33 7.85 -8.35
C HIS A 21 6.90 7.97 -8.89
N ASN A 22 5.94 7.35 -8.20
CA ASN A 22 4.52 7.54 -8.46
C ASN A 22 4.07 8.83 -7.76
N VAL A 23 4.27 9.98 -8.41
CA VAL A 23 3.86 11.29 -7.90
C VAL A 23 2.48 11.70 -8.46
N PRO A 24 1.73 12.58 -7.78
CA PRO A 24 0.43 13.01 -8.29
C PRO A 24 0.55 13.77 -9.61
N SER A 25 -0.39 13.56 -10.53
CA SER A 25 -0.51 14.39 -11.74
C SER A 25 -1.23 15.73 -11.51
N SER A 26 -1.88 15.88 -10.35
CA SER A 26 -2.65 17.06 -9.96
C SER A 26 -1.87 17.93 -8.96
N GLN A 27 -2.03 19.25 -9.05
CA GLN A 27 -1.57 20.20 -8.04
C GLN A 27 -2.50 20.27 -6.82
N VAL A 28 -3.63 19.55 -6.81
CA VAL A 28 -4.53 19.41 -5.65
C VAL A 28 -4.81 17.91 -5.46
N PRO A 29 -3.82 17.14 -4.99
CA PRO A 29 -3.88 15.68 -5.03
C PRO A 29 -4.72 15.08 -3.87
N ASN A 30 -4.73 15.77 -2.73
CA ASN A 30 -5.52 15.43 -1.56
C ASN A 30 -6.84 16.22 -1.59
N ASN A 31 -7.86 15.66 -2.23
CA ASN A 31 -9.10 16.39 -2.55
C ASN A 31 -10.37 15.64 -2.15
N PHE A 32 -11.45 16.41 -2.05
CA PHE A 32 -12.78 15.91 -1.74
C PHE A 32 -13.68 16.09 -2.97
N ILE A 33 -14.13 14.96 -3.54
CA ILE A 33 -14.97 14.90 -4.72
C ILE A 33 -16.39 14.57 -4.27
N ASN A 34 -17.34 15.43 -4.60
CA ASN A 34 -18.73 15.20 -4.25
C ASN A 34 -19.33 14.05 -5.08
N PRO A 35 -20.24 13.25 -4.50
CA PRO A 35 -20.80 13.41 -3.15
C PRO A 35 -20.01 12.73 -2.03
N ASN A 36 -19.15 11.75 -2.32
CA ASN A 36 -18.59 10.87 -1.30
C ASN A 36 -17.25 10.20 -1.64
N ILE A 37 -16.40 10.87 -2.41
CA ILE A 37 -15.07 10.38 -2.75
C ILE A 37 -14.00 11.30 -2.15
N THR A 38 -12.99 10.71 -1.53
CA THR A 38 -11.78 11.39 -1.08
C THR A 38 -10.58 10.80 -1.81
N SER A 39 -9.70 11.64 -2.35
CA SER A 39 -8.38 11.20 -2.80
C SER A 39 -7.37 11.51 -1.71
N ALA A 40 -6.58 10.52 -1.32
CA ALA A 40 -5.49 10.67 -0.36
C ALA A 40 -4.20 10.20 -1.03
N TYR A 41 -3.24 11.12 -1.22
CA TYR A 41 -1.99 10.86 -1.90
C TYR A 41 -0.81 11.16 -0.97
N VAL A 42 0.01 10.14 -0.76
CA VAL A 42 1.22 10.21 0.05
C VAL A 42 2.47 9.85 -0.74
N ASP A 43 3.61 10.39 -0.33
CA ASP A 43 4.92 10.04 -0.91
C ASP A 43 5.43 8.68 -0.39
N GLN A 44 6.68 8.33 -0.74
CA GLN A 44 7.30 7.08 -0.32
C GLN A 44 7.44 6.89 1.20
N ASN A 45 7.33 7.97 1.99
CA ASN A 45 7.43 7.93 3.43
C ASN A 45 6.09 8.16 4.13
N GLY A 46 4.99 8.25 3.38
CA GLY A 46 3.66 8.45 3.93
C GLY A 46 3.30 9.92 4.21
N ASN A 47 4.10 10.90 3.76
CA ASN A 47 3.74 12.31 3.90
C ASN A 47 2.74 12.74 2.83
N PHE A 48 1.73 13.52 3.20
CA PHE A 48 0.69 13.98 2.28
C PHE A 48 1.20 15.07 1.35
N TYR A 49 0.96 14.93 0.04
CA TYR A 49 1.27 15.97 -0.93
C TYR A 49 0.42 17.23 -0.72
N PRO A 50 1.03 18.41 -0.49
CA PRO A 50 0.27 19.65 -0.37
C PRO A 50 -0.31 20.13 -1.69
N ASN A 51 -1.19 21.13 -1.61
CA ASN A 51 -1.62 21.85 -2.81
C ASN A 51 -0.44 22.62 -3.40
N GLN A 52 -0.38 22.68 -4.73
CA GLN A 52 0.72 23.29 -5.49
C GLN A 52 2.09 22.71 -5.12
N TRP A 53 2.13 21.40 -4.84
CA TRP A 53 3.34 20.73 -4.35
C TRP A 53 4.53 20.88 -5.31
N GLU A 54 4.32 20.86 -6.63
CA GLU A 54 5.44 20.91 -7.58
C GLU A 54 6.24 22.21 -7.45
N ASN A 55 5.59 23.32 -7.07
CA ASN A 55 6.24 24.62 -6.91
C ASN A 55 7.23 24.65 -5.72
N LYS A 56 6.92 23.95 -4.63
CA LYS A 56 7.74 23.93 -3.40
C LYS A 56 8.65 22.71 -3.31
N PHE A 57 8.22 21.58 -3.86
CA PHE A 57 8.90 20.28 -3.73
C PHE A 57 9.60 19.84 -5.01
N GLY A 58 9.40 20.55 -6.12
CA GLY A 58 10.03 20.26 -7.40
C GLY A 58 9.60 18.93 -8.01
N GLN A 59 10.21 18.61 -9.15
CA GLN A 59 9.97 17.35 -9.85
C GLN A 59 10.76 16.20 -9.23
N ALA A 60 10.10 15.06 -9.07
CA ALA A 60 10.79 13.83 -8.67
C ALA A 60 11.84 13.44 -9.71
N PRO A 61 12.98 12.85 -9.29
CA PRO A 61 14.03 12.45 -10.21
C PRO A 61 13.52 11.41 -11.21
N LYS A 62 13.98 11.52 -12.46
CA LYS A 62 13.66 10.57 -13.55
C LYS A 62 14.05 9.12 -13.21
N LYS A 63 15.03 8.96 -12.32
CA LYS A 63 15.43 7.67 -11.76
C LYS A 63 15.18 7.70 -10.26
N ALA A 64 14.16 6.96 -9.82
CA ALA A 64 13.89 6.82 -8.41
C ALA A 64 15.05 6.10 -7.72
N THR A 65 15.53 6.72 -6.65
CA THR A 65 16.50 6.13 -5.72
C THR A 65 15.95 6.25 -4.30
N ARG A 66 16.57 5.52 -3.39
CA ARG A 66 16.08 5.38 -2.02
C ARG A 66 16.39 6.56 -1.11
N LYS A 67 16.99 7.63 -1.62
CA LYS A 67 17.54 8.72 -0.80
C LYS A 67 17.26 10.11 -1.34
N GLU A 68 16.97 10.24 -2.63
CA GLU A 68 17.00 11.54 -3.31
C GLU A 68 15.73 12.36 -3.11
N TYR A 69 14.56 11.72 -2.95
CA TYR A 69 13.29 12.45 -3.03
C TYR A 69 12.26 12.02 -1.98
N SER A 70 11.91 12.90 -1.06
CA SER A 70 10.69 12.81 -0.26
C SER A 70 10.25 14.19 0.20
N LEU A 71 8.97 14.35 0.51
CA LEU A 71 8.41 15.62 0.94
C LEU A 71 9.06 16.10 2.24
N MET A 72 9.18 15.22 3.24
CA MET A 72 9.81 15.59 4.51
C MET A 72 11.28 15.99 4.34
N LYS A 73 12.05 15.26 3.53
CA LYS A 73 13.44 15.62 3.20
C LYS A 73 13.53 17.04 2.67
N ILE A 74 12.77 17.31 1.61
CA ILE A 74 12.84 18.60 0.92
C ILE A 74 12.37 19.72 1.87
N ALA A 75 11.30 19.49 2.64
CA ALA A 75 10.80 20.48 3.58
C ALA A 75 11.77 20.78 4.73
N THR A 76 12.45 19.76 5.26
CA THR A 76 13.45 19.94 6.32
C THR A 76 14.70 20.63 5.79
N GLU A 77 15.24 20.18 4.66
CA GLU A 77 16.46 20.76 4.05
C GLU A 77 16.27 22.21 3.58
N ASN A 78 15.05 22.61 3.24
CA ASN A 78 14.71 23.98 2.81
C ASN A 78 14.00 24.79 3.90
N GLY A 79 13.91 24.31 5.14
CA GLY A 79 13.46 25.08 6.30
C GLY A 79 11.95 25.36 6.39
N PHE A 80 11.11 24.59 5.70
CA PHE A 80 9.64 24.74 5.73
C PHE A 80 8.88 23.48 6.22
N GLN A 81 9.56 22.59 6.97
CA GLN A 81 8.96 21.40 7.56
C GLN A 81 7.64 21.66 8.30
N GLN A 82 7.54 22.76 9.04
CA GLN A 82 6.31 23.09 9.79
C GLN A 82 5.11 23.41 8.89
N ASP A 83 5.34 23.91 7.66
CA ASP A 83 4.27 24.10 6.67
C ASP A 83 3.69 22.75 6.24
N LEU A 84 4.56 21.77 6.00
CA LEU A 84 4.14 20.41 5.60
C LEU A 84 3.34 19.74 6.71
N ILE A 85 3.81 19.83 7.96
CA ILE A 85 3.11 19.29 9.13
C ILE A 85 1.76 20.00 9.33
N SER A 86 1.71 21.32 9.20
CA SER A 86 0.48 22.11 9.34
C SER A 86 -0.54 21.78 8.25
N PHE A 87 -0.07 21.57 7.00
CA PHE A 87 -0.91 21.09 5.90
C PHE A 87 -1.52 19.72 6.23
N GLU A 88 -0.70 18.75 6.64
CA GLU A 88 -1.16 17.40 6.98
C GLU A 88 -2.22 17.44 8.09
N ASN A 89 -1.98 18.18 9.17
CA ASN A 89 -2.93 18.34 10.26
C ASN A 89 -4.26 18.96 9.78
N THR A 90 -4.19 19.95 8.89
CA THR A 90 -5.38 20.57 8.30
C THR A 90 -6.15 19.57 7.44
N GLN A 91 -5.44 18.80 6.62
CA GLN A 91 -6.02 17.80 5.73
C GLN A 91 -6.70 16.66 6.51
N LEU A 92 -6.07 16.15 7.56
CA LEU A 92 -6.64 15.11 8.43
C LEU A 92 -7.87 15.62 9.19
N LYS A 93 -7.84 16.84 9.72
CA LYS A 93 -9.03 17.47 10.34
C LYS A 93 -10.17 17.64 9.34
N ALA A 94 -9.88 18.07 8.11
CA ALA A 94 -10.88 18.21 7.07
C ALA A 94 -11.49 16.85 6.67
N PHE A 95 -10.66 15.81 6.57
CA PHE A 95 -11.14 14.44 6.32
C PHE A 95 -12.04 13.94 7.46
N ALA A 96 -11.61 14.10 8.72
CA ALA A 96 -12.40 13.72 9.89
C ALA A 96 -13.78 14.42 9.89
N ASN A 97 -13.81 15.72 9.58
CA ASN A 97 -15.05 16.47 9.47
C ASN A 97 -15.95 15.96 8.33
N ARG A 98 -15.36 15.67 7.16
CA ARG A 98 -16.08 15.14 6.00
C ARG A 98 -16.76 13.81 6.31
N VAL A 99 -16.09 12.91 7.03
CA VAL A 99 -16.63 11.58 7.35
C VAL A 99 -17.43 11.53 8.66
N LYS A 100 -17.59 12.66 9.36
CA LYS A 100 -18.24 12.73 10.67
C LYS A 100 -19.61 12.03 10.69
N ASN A 101 -20.44 12.33 9.70
CA ASN A 101 -21.81 11.78 9.57
C ASN A 101 -21.87 10.50 8.71
N LYS A 102 -20.73 10.00 8.25
CA LYS A 102 -20.65 8.75 7.50
C LYS A 102 -20.61 7.57 8.47
N LYS A 103 -21.25 6.46 8.09
CA LYS A 103 -21.21 5.19 8.81
C LYS A 103 -20.02 4.34 8.35
N ARG A 104 -19.87 4.20 7.03
CA ARG A 104 -18.84 3.35 6.41
C ARG A 104 -17.76 4.19 5.73
N VAL A 105 -16.50 3.75 5.84
CA VAL A 105 -15.37 4.30 5.09
C VAL A 105 -14.70 3.17 4.33
N ILE A 106 -14.76 3.21 3.00
CA ILE A 106 -14.19 2.20 2.12
C ILE A 106 -12.92 2.77 1.51
N ILE A 107 -11.76 2.21 1.87
CA ILE A 107 -10.46 2.69 1.42
C ILE A 107 -9.89 1.70 0.42
N PHE A 108 -9.60 2.15 -0.80
CA PHE A 108 -8.90 1.38 -1.81
C PHE A 108 -7.40 1.67 -1.78
N ILE A 109 -6.58 0.62 -1.81
CA ILE A 109 -5.11 0.70 -1.75
C ILE A 109 -4.50 -0.13 -2.88
N HIS A 110 -3.74 0.50 -3.77
CA HIS A 110 -3.13 -0.15 -4.93
C HIS A 110 -1.84 -0.88 -4.56
N GLY A 111 -1.39 -1.78 -5.45
CA GLY A 111 -0.08 -2.43 -5.37
C GLY A 111 1.05 -1.60 -5.99
N ILE A 112 2.24 -2.19 -6.08
CA ILE A 112 3.37 -1.61 -6.81
C ILE A 112 3.05 -1.49 -8.31
N ASN A 113 3.81 -0.66 -9.03
CA ASN A 113 3.69 -0.50 -10.48
C ASN A 113 2.29 -0.12 -10.97
N ASN A 114 1.55 0.65 -10.16
CA ASN A 114 0.27 1.23 -10.54
C ASN A 114 0.39 2.75 -10.42
N ASP A 115 0.24 3.44 -11.54
CA ASP A 115 0.11 4.89 -11.53
C ASP A 115 -1.29 5.32 -11.08
N TYR A 116 -1.49 6.64 -10.95
CA TYR A 116 -2.78 7.23 -10.60
C TYR A 116 -3.93 6.75 -11.51
N MET A 117 -3.73 6.79 -12.84
CA MET A 117 -4.81 6.49 -13.80
C MET A 117 -5.20 5.01 -13.78
N SER A 118 -4.22 4.11 -13.67
CA SER A 118 -4.43 2.67 -13.58
C SER A 118 -5.15 2.31 -12.28
N SER A 119 -4.71 2.89 -11.16
CA SER A 119 -5.35 2.73 -9.86
C SER A 119 -6.80 3.23 -9.88
N LEU A 120 -7.04 4.45 -10.38
CA LEU A 120 -8.37 5.04 -10.47
C LEU A 120 -9.34 4.20 -11.32
N LYS A 121 -8.87 3.69 -12.47
CA LYS A 121 -9.66 2.79 -13.33
C LYS A 121 -10.07 1.52 -12.57
N ASN A 122 -9.14 0.90 -11.85
CA ASN A 122 -9.43 -0.31 -11.08
C ASN A 122 -10.40 -0.03 -9.93
N TYR A 123 -10.22 1.07 -9.20
CA TYR A 123 -11.12 1.46 -8.11
C TYR A 123 -12.53 1.73 -8.63
N ASN A 124 -12.67 2.48 -9.74
CA ASN A 124 -13.95 2.71 -10.40
C ASN A 124 -14.62 1.39 -10.83
N LYS A 125 -13.84 0.47 -11.39
CA LYS A 125 -14.35 -0.83 -11.82
C LYS A 125 -14.82 -1.69 -10.64
N ALA A 126 -14.09 -1.70 -9.52
CA ALA A 126 -14.51 -2.39 -8.31
C ALA A 126 -15.83 -1.82 -7.76
N ARG A 127 -15.95 -0.48 -7.70
CA ARG A 127 -17.16 0.22 -7.26
C ARG A 127 -18.40 -0.14 -8.08
N ASN A 128 -18.26 -0.52 -9.34
CA ASN A 128 -19.41 -0.94 -10.17
C ASN A 128 -20.12 -2.17 -9.60
N PHE A 129 -19.43 -3.00 -8.81
CA PHE A 129 -19.98 -4.17 -8.15
C PHE A 129 -20.44 -3.92 -6.71
N MET A 130 -20.25 -2.70 -6.19
CA MET A 130 -20.50 -2.39 -4.78
C MET A 130 -21.78 -1.60 -4.52
N ASP A 131 -22.52 -1.98 -3.48
CA ASP A 131 -23.67 -1.23 -2.98
C ASP A 131 -23.21 -0.07 -2.07
N LEU A 132 -22.92 1.06 -2.72
CA LEU A 132 -22.41 2.27 -2.09
C LEU A 132 -23.52 3.30 -1.96
N ASN A 133 -23.76 3.72 -0.72
CA ASN A 133 -24.68 4.79 -0.39
C ASN A 133 -23.92 6.13 -0.33
N LYS A 134 -24.28 7.05 -1.22
CA LYS A 134 -23.64 8.37 -1.35
C LYS A 134 -23.76 9.25 -0.11
N THR A 135 -24.77 9.05 0.74
CA THR A 135 -24.97 9.86 1.95
C THR A 135 -24.27 9.24 3.16
N THR A 136 -24.33 7.92 3.33
CA THR A 136 -23.79 7.25 4.54
C THR A 136 -22.37 6.71 4.38
N ASP A 137 -21.86 6.59 3.17
CA ASP A 137 -20.52 6.05 2.94
C ASP A 137 -19.56 7.13 2.44
N GLU A 138 -18.27 6.94 2.73
CA GLU A 138 -17.17 7.63 2.07
C GLU A 138 -16.25 6.61 1.38
N VAL A 139 -15.86 6.88 0.14
CA VAL A 139 -14.86 6.10 -0.57
C VAL A 139 -13.55 6.88 -0.62
N VAL A 140 -12.48 6.29 -0.11
CA VAL A 140 -11.14 6.85 -0.16
C VAL A 140 -10.33 6.13 -1.23
N ASN A 141 -9.83 6.86 -2.21
CA ASN A 141 -8.78 6.39 -3.10
C ASN A 141 -7.44 6.73 -2.45
N PHE A 142 -6.79 5.74 -1.84
CA PHE A 142 -5.48 5.92 -1.24
C PHE A 142 -4.40 5.59 -2.28
N TYR A 143 -3.50 6.55 -2.50
CA TYR A 143 -2.38 6.47 -3.42
C TYR A 143 -1.09 6.66 -2.66
N TRP A 144 -0.10 5.84 -3.00
CA TRP A 144 1.22 5.86 -2.39
C TRP A 144 2.29 5.63 -3.44
N ASP A 145 3.55 5.93 -3.08
CA ASP A 145 4.67 5.73 -3.98
C ASP A 145 5.13 4.26 -4.06
N GLY A 146 4.33 3.47 -4.79
CA GLY A 146 4.63 2.08 -5.14
C GLY A 146 5.65 1.91 -6.27
N LEU A 147 6.23 3.02 -6.74
CA LEU A 147 7.08 3.13 -7.92
C LEU A 147 6.40 2.63 -9.22
N VAL A 148 6.81 3.18 -10.36
CA VAL A 148 6.35 2.77 -11.69
C VAL A 148 7.56 2.35 -12.53
N THR A 149 7.43 1.27 -13.29
CA THR A 149 8.46 0.79 -14.21
C THR A 149 7.88 0.40 -15.56
N ASN A 150 8.66 0.64 -16.61
CA ASN A 150 8.31 0.27 -17.98
C ASN A 150 8.87 -1.11 -18.38
N ASN A 151 9.56 -1.84 -17.47
CA ASN A 151 10.18 -3.14 -17.80
C ASN A 151 10.22 -4.12 -16.61
N ILE A 152 10.04 -5.40 -16.91
CA ILE A 152 10.07 -6.55 -15.98
C ILE A 152 11.43 -6.72 -15.29
N PHE A 153 12.56 -6.36 -15.92
CA PHE A 153 13.90 -6.49 -15.30
C PHE A 153 14.21 -5.41 -14.26
N GLY A 154 13.54 -4.24 -14.32
CA GLY A 154 13.59 -3.22 -13.25
C GLY A 154 12.81 -3.62 -11.99
N ALA A 155 11.97 -4.66 -12.08
CA ALA A 155 11.06 -5.07 -11.02
C ALA A 155 11.77 -5.48 -9.73
N ALA A 156 12.98 -6.04 -9.79
CA ALA A 156 13.69 -6.47 -8.59
C ALA A 156 14.19 -5.29 -7.73
N LYS A 157 14.72 -4.26 -8.37
CA LYS A 157 15.16 -3.02 -7.70
C LYS A 157 13.97 -2.20 -7.19
N VAL A 158 12.88 -2.19 -7.97
CA VAL A 158 11.58 -1.65 -7.55
C VAL A 158 11.07 -2.38 -6.30
N TRP A 159 11.13 -3.71 -6.28
CA TRP A 159 10.59 -4.53 -5.19
C TRP A 159 11.19 -4.21 -3.83
N VAL A 160 12.52 -4.08 -3.76
CA VAL A 160 13.22 -3.76 -2.51
C VAL A 160 12.86 -2.37 -2.00
N SER A 161 12.78 -1.38 -2.89
CA SER A 161 12.42 -0.01 -2.50
C SER A 161 10.93 0.09 -2.15
N ALA A 162 10.07 -0.49 -2.96
CA ALA A 162 8.63 -0.50 -2.74
C ALA A 162 8.20 -1.31 -1.51
N THR A 163 9.02 -2.27 -1.06
CA THR A 163 8.83 -2.95 0.23
C THR A 163 8.83 -1.93 1.37
N THR A 164 9.91 -1.15 1.51
CA THR A 164 10.00 -0.11 2.54
C THR A 164 8.93 0.97 2.36
N ASN A 165 8.73 1.45 1.13
CA ASN A 165 7.74 2.49 0.85
C ASN A 165 6.33 2.05 1.25
N SER A 166 5.95 0.78 1.01
CA SER A 166 4.65 0.27 1.40
C SER A 166 4.45 0.28 2.92
N GLN A 167 5.51 -0.02 3.67
CA GLN A 167 5.48 -0.03 5.12
C GLN A 167 5.34 1.39 5.68
N LEU A 168 6.15 2.33 5.19
CA LEU A 168 6.11 3.73 5.60
C LEU A 168 4.81 4.43 5.18
N ALA A 169 4.31 4.17 3.97
CA ALA A 169 3.01 4.69 3.52
C ALA A 169 1.86 4.19 4.40
N GLY A 170 1.94 2.95 4.88
CA GLY A 170 0.99 2.40 5.84
C GLY A 170 1.06 3.09 7.19
N GLU A 171 2.26 3.17 7.76
CA GLU A 171 2.51 3.72 9.10
C GLU A 171 2.29 5.24 9.21
N TYR A 172 2.76 6.02 8.24
CA TYR A 172 2.74 7.48 8.29
C TYR A 172 1.68 8.12 7.40
N GLY A 173 1.06 7.37 6.50
CA GLY A 173 -0.03 7.83 5.65
C GLY A 173 -1.37 7.27 6.11
N LEU A 174 -1.59 5.98 5.84
CA LEU A 174 -2.88 5.32 6.08
C LEU A 174 -3.25 5.28 7.56
N ARG A 175 -2.32 4.95 8.47
CA ARG A 175 -2.59 4.95 9.92
C ARG A 175 -3.04 6.33 10.42
N ARG A 176 -2.45 7.41 9.92
CA ARG A 176 -2.84 8.77 10.33
C ARG A 176 -4.27 9.11 9.90
N ILE A 177 -4.70 8.65 8.72
CA ILE A 177 -6.11 8.69 8.30
C ILE A 177 -6.98 7.92 9.30
N LEU A 178 -6.62 6.67 9.62
CA LEU A 178 -7.38 5.84 10.56
C LEU A 178 -7.47 6.47 11.96
N ASN A 179 -6.37 7.05 12.45
CA ASN A 179 -6.29 7.72 13.75
C ASN A 179 -7.09 9.03 13.80
N SER A 180 -7.36 9.66 12.65
CA SER A 180 -8.16 10.89 12.59
C SER A 180 -9.67 10.65 12.69
N ILE A 181 -10.14 9.40 12.63
CA ILE A 181 -11.57 9.06 12.58
C ILE A 181 -11.96 8.06 13.67
N SER A 182 -13.21 8.13 14.11
CA SER A 182 -13.75 7.27 15.16
C SER A 182 -15.17 6.79 14.86
N ASN A 183 -15.55 5.68 15.49
CA ASN A 183 -16.88 5.07 15.41
C ASN A 183 -17.32 4.76 13.97
N LYS A 184 -16.41 4.24 13.13
CA LYS A 184 -16.69 3.86 11.74
C LYS A 184 -16.60 2.36 11.50
N GLU A 185 -17.36 1.89 10.51
CA GLU A 185 -17.08 0.61 9.83
C GLU A 185 -16.12 0.89 8.67
N ILE A 186 -14.88 0.39 8.77
CA ILE A 186 -13.80 0.68 7.83
C ILE A 186 -13.48 -0.57 7.03
N TYR A 187 -13.48 -0.45 5.70
CA TYR A 187 -13.13 -1.53 4.79
C TYR A 187 -11.86 -1.15 4.02
N LEU A 188 -10.76 -1.85 4.29
CA LEU A 188 -9.49 -1.65 3.61
C LEU A 188 -9.40 -2.67 2.47
N ILE A 189 -9.64 -2.25 1.23
CA ILE A 189 -9.57 -3.10 0.05
C ILE A 189 -8.24 -2.86 -0.64
N SER A 190 -7.31 -3.79 -0.46
CA SER A 190 -5.96 -3.68 -1.00
C SER A 190 -5.69 -4.68 -2.12
N HIS A 191 -4.74 -4.33 -2.99
CA HIS A 191 -4.22 -5.23 -4.02
C HIS A 191 -2.72 -5.43 -3.87
N SER A 192 -2.22 -6.65 -4.08
CA SER A 192 -0.79 -6.94 -4.17
C SER A 192 -0.04 -6.43 -2.93
N ARG A 193 1.01 -5.62 -3.12
CA ARG A 193 1.79 -5.02 -2.03
C ARG A 193 1.02 -3.98 -1.21
N GLY A 194 -0.14 -3.52 -1.67
CA GLY A 194 -1.05 -2.72 -0.85
C GLY A 194 -1.46 -3.44 0.44
N ALA A 195 -1.36 -4.77 0.49
CA ALA A 195 -1.53 -5.53 1.73
C ALA A 195 -0.50 -5.15 2.82
N ALA A 196 0.75 -4.85 2.44
CA ALA A 196 1.77 -4.38 3.38
C ALA A 196 1.46 -2.98 3.91
N VAL A 197 0.90 -2.10 3.07
CA VAL A 197 0.39 -0.77 3.51
C VAL A 197 -0.69 -0.96 4.58
N VAL A 198 -1.62 -1.89 4.35
CA VAL A 198 -2.69 -2.19 5.32
C VAL A 198 -2.12 -2.73 6.63
N LEU A 199 -1.27 -3.76 6.58
CA LEU A 199 -0.67 -4.32 7.80
C LEU A 199 0.14 -3.28 8.58
N SER A 200 0.92 -2.47 7.87
CA SER A 200 1.74 -1.41 8.48
C SER A 200 0.90 -0.26 9.00
N ALA A 201 -0.32 -0.05 8.52
CA ALA A 201 -1.25 0.89 9.12
C ALA A 201 -1.83 0.35 10.44
N LEU A 202 -2.07 -0.96 10.52
CA LEU A 202 -2.69 -1.62 11.68
C LEU A 202 -1.71 -1.91 12.82
N ARG A 203 -0.43 -2.12 12.50
CA ARG A 203 0.65 -2.38 13.46
C ARG A 203 1.98 -1.94 12.88
N ASN A 204 2.92 -1.50 13.73
CA ASN A 204 4.24 -1.08 13.29
C ASN A 204 4.91 -2.16 12.40
N PRO A 205 5.46 -1.76 11.24
CA PRO A 205 6.22 -2.65 10.39
C PRO A 205 7.57 -2.96 11.03
N GLU A 206 8.13 -4.12 10.68
CA GLU A 206 9.54 -4.38 10.96
C GLU A 206 10.35 -3.88 9.77
N LEU A 207 11.08 -2.80 9.98
CA LEU A 207 11.99 -2.23 8.99
C LEU A 207 13.39 -2.82 9.21
N LYS A 208 14.07 -3.23 8.14
CA LYS A 208 15.48 -3.64 8.27
C LYS A 208 16.30 -2.45 8.75
N TYR A 209 17.33 -2.69 9.55
CA TYR A 209 18.23 -1.66 10.09
C TYR A 209 18.69 -0.62 9.05
N VAL A 210 19.10 -1.05 7.86
CA VAL A 210 19.54 -0.16 6.77
C VAL A 210 18.39 0.76 6.30
N GLU A 211 17.16 0.26 6.26
CA GLU A 211 15.97 1.04 5.89
C GLU A 211 15.63 2.07 6.95
N LYS A 212 15.71 1.68 8.22
CA LYS A 212 15.52 2.54 9.38
C LYS A 212 16.46 3.74 9.31
N ARG A 213 17.76 3.47 9.11
CA ARG A 213 18.77 4.50 8.91
C ARG A 213 18.55 5.36 7.67
N ILE A 214 18.01 4.81 6.59
CA ILE A 214 17.70 5.59 5.39
C ILE A 214 16.56 6.57 5.69
N ALA A 215 15.48 6.09 6.30
CA ALA A 215 14.32 6.90 6.67
C ALA A 215 14.72 8.04 7.63
N GLU A 216 15.54 7.75 8.64
CA GLU A 216 15.98 8.75 9.62
C GLU A 216 16.97 9.75 9.03
N ASN A 217 18.08 9.26 8.44
CA ASN A 217 19.22 10.11 8.08
C ASN A 217 19.04 10.86 6.76
N PHE A 218 18.23 10.34 5.83
CA PHE A 218 18.03 10.95 4.52
C PHE A 218 16.63 11.53 4.33
N HIS A 219 15.65 11.03 5.08
CA HIS A 219 14.26 11.44 4.93
C HIS A 219 13.66 12.14 6.14
N HIS A 220 14.42 12.25 7.24
CA HIS A 220 14.00 12.92 8.47
C HIS A 220 12.69 12.35 9.04
N ILE A 221 12.52 11.03 8.94
CA ILE A 221 11.37 10.30 9.49
C ILE A 221 11.77 9.68 10.82
N ASP A 222 10.99 9.97 11.87
CA ASP A 222 11.14 9.33 13.19
C ASP A 222 10.39 7.99 13.21
N VAL A 223 11.14 6.93 12.92
CA VAL A 223 10.71 5.52 12.89
C VAL A 223 10.73 4.82 14.25
N GLU A 224 11.31 5.43 15.26
CA GLU A 224 11.30 4.90 16.63
C GLU A 224 10.02 5.29 17.37
N ASN A 225 9.55 6.54 17.17
CA ASN A 225 8.41 7.09 17.89
C ASN A 225 7.13 7.16 17.05
N ALA A 226 6.96 6.25 16.09
CA ALA A 226 5.76 6.20 15.27
C ALA A 226 4.51 5.94 16.14
N ALA A 227 3.52 6.83 16.06
CA ALA A 227 2.29 6.69 16.82
C ALA A 227 1.57 5.38 16.46
N PRO A 228 1.11 4.57 17.44
CA PRO A 228 0.38 3.34 17.16
C PRO A 228 -1.00 3.65 16.57
N LEU A 229 -1.69 2.62 16.09
CA LEU A 229 -3.11 2.72 15.75
C LEU A 229 -3.91 3.08 17.01
N ALA A 230 -4.65 4.18 16.96
CA ALA A 230 -5.46 4.67 18.07
C ALA A 230 -6.72 3.81 18.25
N GLU A 231 -7.11 3.53 19.50
CA GLU A 231 -8.34 2.82 19.87
C GLU A 231 -9.57 3.74 19.79
N ASN A 232 -9.99 4.03 18.56
CA ASN A 232 -11.04 5.00 18.22
C ASN A 232 -12.44 4.37 18.05
N SER A 233 -12.68 3.20 18.65
CA SER A 233 -13.93 2.44 18.52
C SER A 233 -14.36 2.14 17.07
N ASN A 234 -13.40 2.04 16.16
CA ASN A 234 -13.64 1.61 14.78
C ASN A 234 -13.82 0.10 14.70
N LYS A 235 -14.52 -0.35 13.64
CA LYS A 235 -14.56 -1.76 13.21
C LYS A 235 -13.86 -1.85 11.87
N ILE A 236 -12.68 -2.46 11.84
CA ILE A 236 -11.83 -2.51 10.65
C ILE A 236 -11.88 -3.90 10.03
N TYR A 237 -12.16 -3.96 8.73
CA TYR A 237 -12.15 -5.16 7.91
C TYR A 237 -11.09 -5.00 6.82
N SER A 238 -10.12 -5.89 6.78
CA SER A 238 -9.09 -5.91 5.73
C SER A 238 -9.47 -6.94 4.67
N ILE A 239 -9.61 -6.50 3.42
CA ILE A 239 -9.89 -7.33 2.25
C ILE A 239 -8.68 -7.23 1.32
N MET A 240 -7.82 -8.25 1.36
CA MET A 240 -6.55 -8.27 0.63
C MET A 240 -6.68 -9.14 -0.62
N ILE A 241 -6.64 -8.51 -1.79
CA ILE A 241 -6.72 -9.16 -3.08
C ILE A 241 -5.31 -9.40 -3.63
N ALA A 242 -5.01 -10.65 -3.97
CA ALA A 242 -3.69 -11.10 -4.41
C ALA A 242 -2.53 -10.62 -3.50
N PRO A 243 -2.59 -10.78 -2.17
CA PRO A 243 -1.66 -10.13 -1.25
C PRO A 243 -0.22 -10.58 -1.50
N ALA A 244 0.66 -9.62 -1.77
CA ALA A 244 2.07 -9.84 -2.07
C ALA A 244 2.93 -9.59 -0.82
N ILE A 245 2.65 -10.37 0.22
CA ILE A 245 3.24 -10.35 1.57
C ILE A 245 3.45 -11.80 2.06
N GLY A 246 4.15 -11.96 3.19
CA GLY A 246 4.43 -13.27 3.78
C GLY A 246 4.54 -13.23 5.29
N VAL A 247 4.97 -14.35 5.89
CA VAL A 247 5.05 -14.53 7.35
C VAL A 247 5.82 -13.40 8.05
N LYS A 248 6.87 -12.87 7.41
CA LYS A 248 7.69 -11.78 7.97
C LYS A 248 6.89 -10.49 8.17
N ASP A 249 5.89 -10.21 7.33
CA ASP A 249 5.06 -9.00 7.49
C ASP A 249 4.16 -9.08 8.74
N PHE A 250 3.90 -10.30 9.23
CA PHE A 250 3.13 -10.60 10.45
C PHE A 250 3.97 -10.82 11.70
N LYS A 251 5.31 -10.83 11.61
CA LYS A 251 6.20 -11.11 12.74
C LYS A 251 6.98 -9.88 13.20
N THR A 252 7.32 -9.83 14.49
CA THR A 252 8.27 -8.87 15.07
C THR A 252 9.71 -9.25 14.73
N GLU A 253 10.69 -8.41 15.09
CA GLU A 253 12.12 -8.72 14.94
C GLU A 253 12.52 -9.99 15.71
N GLU A 254 11.92 -10.23 16.87
CA GLU A 254 12.12 -11.45 17.68
C GLU A 254 11.43 -12.69 17.09
N GLY A 255 10.68 -12.55 16.01
CA GLY A 255 9.99 -13.63 15.32
C GLY A 255 8.62 -13.99 15.91
N ASN A 256 8.12 -13.21 16.87
CA ASN A 256 6.78 -13.39 17.43
C ASN A 256 5.72 -12.85 16.48
N PHE A 257 4.54 -13.47 16.43
CA PHE A 257 3.42 -12.90 15.66
C PHE A 257 2.94 -11.59 16.30
N LYS A 258 2.69 -10.59 15.45
CA LYS A 258 2.20 -9.27 15.85
C LYS A 258 0.81 -9.37 16.45
N GLU A 259 0.58 -8.65 17.53
CA GLU A 259 -0.76 -8.46 18.07
C GLU A 259 -1.45 -7.26 17.39
N PHE A 260 -2.61 -7.50 16.80
CA PHE A 260 -3.43 -6.45 16.20
C PHE A 260 -4.44 -5.89 17.19
N SER A 261 -4.79 -4.61 17.01
CA SER A 261 -5.88 -3.95 17.76
C SER A 261 -7.17 -4.76 17.69
N LYS A 262 -7.95 -4.75 18.77
CA LYS A 262 -9.29 -5.34 18.82
C LYS A 262 -10.27 -4.68 17.84
N GLN A 263 -9.95 -3.51 17.30
CA GLN A 263 -10.72 -2.87 16.24
C GLN A 263 -10.67 -3.67 14.93
N LEU A 264 -9.59 -4.40 14.67
CA LEU A 264 -9.50 -5.31 13.52
C LEU A 264 -10.44 -6.50 13.76
N LYS A 265 -11.44 -6.63 12.89
CA LYS A 265 -12.48 -7.67 12.98
C LYS A 265 -12.21 -8.83 12.05
N MET A 266 -11.51 -8.60 10.94
CA MET A 266 -11.26 -9.62 9.94
C MET A 266 -10.08 -9.25 9.04
N ILE A 267 -9.29 -10.26 8.67
CA ILE A 267 -8.40 -10.26 7.52
C ILE A 267 -8.94 -11.30 6.53
N HIS A 268 -9.58 -10.85 5.47
CA HIS A 268 -9.99 -11.70 4.36
C HIS A 268 -8.95 -11.57 3.25
N SER A 269 -8.33 -12.68 2.86
CA SER A 269 -7.33 -12.73 1.80
C SER A 269 -7.85 -13.51 0.59
N THR A 270 -7.23 -13.34 -0.56
CA THR A 270 -7.34 -14.33 -1.65
C THR A 270 -6.08 -15.16 -1.72
N ILE A 271 -6.20 -16.45 -2.00
CA ILE A 271 -5.06 -17.33 -2.36
C ILE A 271 -5.13 -17.64 -3.86
N ASN A 272 -4.00 -17.67 -4.56
CA ASN A 272 -3.96 -18.06 -5.96
C ASN A 272 -2.64 -18.75 -6.32
N GLU A 273 -2.64 -20.08 -6.38
CA GLU A 273 -1.47 -20.90 -6.72
C GLU A 273 -1.07 -20.81 -8.20
N THR A 274 -1.91 -20.20 -9.04
CA THR A 274 -1.63 -19.99 -10.48
C THR A 274 -1.17 -18.59 -10.83
N ASP A 275 -1.09 -17.68 -9.86
CA ASP A 275 -0.58 -16.33 -10.08
C ASP A 275 0.94 -16.37 -10.24
N PHE A 276 1.42 -16.15 -11.47
CA PHE A 276 2.85 -16.18 -11.74
C PHE A 276 3.61 -15.11 -10.95
N ILE A 277 3.05 -13.92 -10.71
CA ILE A 277 3.73 -12.83 -9.99
C ILE A 277 3.97 -13.23 -8.53
N LEU A 278 2.96 -13.80 -7.88
CA LEU A 278 3.09 -14.30 -6.51
C LEU A 278 3.97 -15.57 -6.45
N GLY A 279 4.06 -16.34 -7.54
CA GLY A 279 4.97 -17.49 -7.63
C GLY A 279 6.45 -17.16 -7.90
N LYS A 280 6.80 -15.91 -8.25
CA LYS A 280 8.16 -15.53 -8.76
C LYS A 280 9.31 -15.79 -7.79
N GLY A 281 9.02 -16.02 -6.50
CA GLY A 281 10.01 -16.33 -5.48
C GLY A 281 10.35 -17.81 -5.34
N LYS A 282 9.68 -18.73 -6.05
CA LYS A 282 9.77 -20.18 -5.78
C LYS A 282 10.67 -20.98 -6.71
N THR A 283 11.21 -20.38 -7.78
CA THR A 283 12.15 -21.06 -8.70
C THR A 283 13.37 -20.17 -9.01
N GLY A 284 14.57 -20.63 -8.63
CA GLY A 284 15.86 -20.01 -9.01
C GLY A 284 16.65 -19.33 -7.89
N ILE A 285 17.88 -18.90 -8.22
CA ILE A 285 18.94 -18.38 -7.32
C ILE A 285 18.53 -17.07 -6.59
N LEU A 286 17.47 -16.39 -7.04
CA LEU A 286 16.99 -15.12 -6.46
C LEU A 286 15.85 -15.30 -5.43
N ALA A 287 15.39 -16.53 -5.17
CA ALA A 287 14.30 -16.84 -4.24
C ALA A 287 14.50 -16.27 -2.82
N SER A 288 15.74 -16.23 -2.33
CA SER A 288 16.10 -15.74 -0.99
C SER A 288 16.16 -14.22 -0.86
N SER A 289 16.16 -13.49 -1.99
CA SER A 289 16.36 -12.03 -2.03
C SER A 289 15.06 -11.23 -2.09
N PHE A 290 13.92 -11.89 -2.38
CA PHE A 290 12.60 -11.26 -2.42
C PHE A 290 11.86 -11.45 -1.10
N THR A 291 11.19 -10.39 -0.60
CA THR A 291 10.20 -10.55 0.47
C THR A 291 9.13 -11.54 0.02
N SER A 292 8.83 -12.51 0.88
CA SER A 292 7.87 -13.59 0.61
C SER A 292 6.52 -13.01 0.14
N THR A 293 5.96 -13.62 -0.89
CA THR A 293 4.61 -13.36 -1.40
C THR A 293 3.68 -14.53 -1.12
N ASP A 294 4.13 -15.42 -0.23
CA ASP A 294 3.54 -16.74 -0.03
C ASP A 294 2.20 -16.67 0.68
N PHE A 295 1.86 -15.57 1.37
CA PHE A 295 0.53 -15.44 2.00
C PHE A 295 -0.61 -15.45 0.98
N GLY A 296 -0.40 -14.85 -0.20
CA GLY A 296 -1.39 -14.83 -1.29
C GLY A 296 -1.26 -15.99 -2.27
N PHE A 297 -0.27 -16.88 -2.09
CA PHE A 297 0.07 -17.93 -3.05
C PHE A 297 0.05 -19.33 -2.45
N ASP A 298 0.61 -19.51 -1.25
CA ASP A 298 0.81 -20.80 -0.61
C ASP A 298 -0.26 -21.08 0.46
N PRO A 299 -1.15 -22.06 0.25
CA PRO A 299 -2.16 -22.43 1.23
C PRO A 299 -1.58 -22.75 2.62
N LYS A 300 -0.37 -23.35 2.68
CA LYS A 300 0.26 -23.70 3.96
C LYS A 300 0.70 -22.46 4.72
N THR A 301 1.33 -21.50 4.04
CA THR A 301 1.72 -20.23 4.67
C THR A 301 0.51 -19.43 5.11
N HIS A 302 -0.56 -19.42 4.30
CA HIS A 302 -1.80 -18.80 4.71
C HIS A 302 -2.37 -19.46 5.97
N GLN A 303 -2.41 -20.79 6.01
CA GLN A 303 -2.89 -21.53 7.18
C GLN A 303 -2.02 -21.28 8.42
N GLU A 304 -0.69 -21.27 8.29
CA GLU A 304 0.23 -20.91 9.38
C GLU A 304 -0.16 -19.57 10.01
N ILE A 305 -0.31 -18.52 9.19
CA ILE A 305 -0.71 -17.19 9.66
C ILE A 305 -2.13 -17.22 10.24
N ALA A 306 -3.08 -17.86 9.55
CA ALA A 306 -4.47 -17.92 9.99
C ALA A 306 -4.64 -18.62 11.35
N THR A 307 -3.85 -19.65 11.66
CA THR A 307 -3.92 -20.31 12.97
C THR A 307 -3.49 -19.43 14.14
N GLN A 308 -2.74 -18.35 13.89
CA GLN A 308 -2.36 -17.37 14.91
C GLN A 308 -3.44 -16.32 15.15
N TYR A 309 -4.34 -16.16 14.17
CA TYR A 309 -5.33 -15.10 14.13
C TYR A 309 -6.72 -15.68 13.89
N ASN A 310 -7.55 -15.73 14.94
CA ASN A 310 -8.95 -16.16 14.87
C ASN A 310 -9.89 -15.23 14.04
N LEU A 311 -9.31 -14.42 13.16
CA LEU A 311 -9.96 -13.41 12.33
C LEU A 311 -9.60 -13.53 10.85
N CYS A 312 -8.82 -14.57 10.47
CA CYS A 312 -8.40 -14.79 9.10
C CYS A 312 -9.39 -15.64 8.31
N GLU A 313 -9.69 -15.21 7.09
CA GLU A 313 -10.51 -15.95 6.14
C GLU A 313 -9.89 -15.88 4.75
N THR A 314 -10.27 -16.81 3.88
CA THR A 314 -9.75 -16.84 2.52
C THR A 314 -10.80 -17.17 1.47
N THR A 315 -10.56 -16.69 0.25
CA THR A 315 -11.23 -17.11 -0.97
C THR A 315 -10.18 -17.59 -1.97
N ASP A 316 -10.31 -18.81 -2.46
CA ASP A 316 -9.38 -19.38 -3.43
C ASP A 316 -9.67 -18.87 -4.86
N PHE A 317 -8.67 -18.28 -5.51
CA PHE A 317 -8.68 -17.75 -6.88
C PHE A 317 -7.81 -18.59 -7.83
N THR A 318 -7.31 -19.75 -7.39
CA THR A 318 -6.54 -20.69 -8.21
C THR A 318 -7.26 -21.00 -9.52
N GLY A 319 -6.50 -20.97 -10.61
CA GLY A 319 -6.98 -20.95 -12.00
C GLY A 319 -6.88 -19.58 -12.68
N GLN A 320 -6.83 -18.48 -11.91
CA GLN A 320 -6.61 -17.14 -12.44
C GLN A 320 -5.12 -16.86 -12.67
N LYS A 321 -4.70 -16.68 -13.92
CA LYS A 321 -3.27 -16.50 -14.26
C LYS A 321 -2.74 -15.07 -14.06
N SER A 322 -3.64 -14.07 -14.12
CA SER A 322 -3.24 -12.66 -14.07
C SER A 322 -3.19 -12.15 -12.63
N HIS A 323 -2.13 -11.37 -12.35
CA HIS A 323 -1.97 -10.62 -11.10
C HIS A 323 -2.67 -9.26 -11.14
N ASP A 324 -3.13 -8.79 -12.30
CA ASP A 324 -3.71 -7.46 -12.43
C ASP A 324 -4.99 -7.34 -11.57
N PHE A 325 -5.10 -6.26 -10.81
CA PHE A 325 -6.27 -6.04 -9.96
C PHE A 325 -7.59 -6.09 -10.74
N LYS A 326 -7.57 -5.56 -11.98
CA LYS A 326 -8.73 -5.53 -12.89
C LYS A 326 -9.30 -6.92 -13.20
N ASP A 327 -8.47 -7.96 -13.13
CA ASP A 327 -8.85 -9.34 -13.47
C ASP A 327 -9.42 -10.04 -12.23
N TYR A 328 -8.85 -9.78 -11.06
CA TYR A 328 -9.43 -10.22 -9.79
C TYR A 328 -10.84 -9.64 -9.56
N ILE A 329 -11.05 -8.35 -9.82
CA ILE A 329 -12.35 -7.71 -9.55
C ILE A 329 -13.47 -8.10 -10.52
N VAL A 330 -13.15 -8.63 -11.71
CA VAL A 330 -14.18 -9.16 -12.63
C VAL A 330 -14.47 -10.64 -12.41
N ASN A 331 -13.62 -11.33 -11.64
CA ASN A 331 -13.88 -12.70 -11.26
C ASN A 331 -15.18 -12.76 -10.42
N PRO A 332 -16.12 -13.68 -10.71
CA PRO A 332 -17.35 -13.84 -9.92
C PRO A 332 -17.11 -13.98 -8.41
N LYS A 333 -16.00 -14.61 -8.02
CA LYS A 333 -15.58 -14.78 -6.62
C LYS A 333 -15.38 -13.44 -5.91
N PHE A 334 -15.00 -12.37 -6.60
CA PHE A 334 -14.90 -11.04 -5.99
C PHE A 334 -16.27 -10.53 -5.52
N LYS A 335 -17.35 -10.81 -6.26
CA LYS A 335 -18.71 -10.48 -5.80
C LYS A 335 -19.10 -11.28 -4.57
N GLU A 336 -18.67 -12.53 -4.46
CA GLU A 336 -18.92 -13.36 -3.27
C GLU A 336 -18.23 -12.78 -2.03
N ILE A 337 -16.99 -12.31 -2.18
CA ILE A 337 -16.29 -11.55 -1.13
C ILE A 337 -17.12 -10.32 -0.75
N LEU A 338 -17.54 -9.49 -1.71
CA LEU A 338 -18.34 -8.30 -1.42
C LEU A 338 -19.67 -8.63 -0.70
N LYS A 339 -20.35 -9.71 -1.07
CA LYS A 339 -21.57 -10.18 -0.39
C LYS A 339 -21.32 -10.47 1.09
N LYS A 340 -20.20 -11.11 1.40
CA LYS A 340 -19.81 -11.43 2.78
C LYS A 340 -19.70 -10.18 3.66
N PHE A 341 -19.21 -9.09 3.09
CA PHE A 341 -19.05 -7.81 3.77
C PHE A 341 -20.27 -6.89 3.69
N LYS A 342 -21.39 -7.35 3.08
CA LYS A 342 -22.57 -6.52 2.78
C LYS A 342 -22.21 -5.28 1.96
N LEU A 343 -21.30 -5.49 1.00
CA LEU A 343 -20.81 -4.48 0.07
C LEU A 343 -21.23 -4.78 -1.37
N SER A 344 -21.81 -5.93 -1.69
CA SER A 344 -22.25 -6.25 -3.07
C SER A 344 -23.54 -5.51 -3.42
N LYS A 345 -23.64 -5.07 -4.68
CA LYS A 345 -24.93 -4.76 -5.31
C LYS A 345 -25.80 -6.00 -5.46
#